data_AF-A0AAD9MTS3-F1
#
_entry.id   AF-A0AAD9MTS3-F1
#
_cell.length_a   1.000
_cell.length_b   1.000
_cell.length_c   1.000
_cell.angle_alpha   90.00
_cell.angle_beta   90.00
_cell.angle_gamma   90.00
#
_symmetry.space_group_name_H-M   'P 1'
#
loop_
_entity.id
_entity.type
_entity.pdbx_description
1 polymer ?
#
loop_
_entity_poly.entity_id
_entity_poly.type
_entity_poly.pdbx_seq_one_letter_code
_entity_poly.pdbx_strand_id
1 'polypeptide(L)' 'MGISFFSFPKQDQRCAAWIQNVRRADLLGRNSSDMKYFKFRAIHFENTQFKNLNERNSLNLKAVPTLINI' A
#
# COMPACT_ATOMS: atom_id res chain seq x y z
N MET A 1 18.60 6.49 5.67
CA MET A 1 17.88 5.31 5.13
C MET A 1 16.67 5.81 4.36
N GLY A 2 16.56 5.50 3.07
CA GLY A 2 15.52 6.05 2.20
C GLY A 2 14.13 5.50 2.55
N ILE A 3 13.11 6.36 2.47
CA ILE A 3 11.72 5.94 2.60
C ILE A 3 11.30 5.33 1.25
N SER A 4 10.96 4.05 1.22
CA SER A 4 10.36 3.43 0.03
C SER A 4 8.90 3.86 -0.10
N PHE A 5 8.49 4.20 -1.32
CA PHE A 5 7.12 4.58 -1.65
C PHE A 5 6.50 3.55 -2.59
N PHE A 6 5.30 3.09 -2.26
CA PHE A 6 4.55 2.08 -2.98
C PHE A 6 3.26 2.67 -3.53
N SER A 7 3.09 2.61 -4.85
CA SER A 7 1.85 2.94 -5.54
C SER A 7 0.85 1.79 -5.40
N PHE A 8 -0.42 2.08 -5.69
CA PHE A 8 -1.44 1.03 -5.79
C PHE A 8 -1.04 -0.06 -6.80
N PRO A 9 -1.29 -1.34 -6.46
CA PRO A 9 -1.01 -2.45 -7.36
C PRO A 9 -1.93 -2.40 -8.60
N LYS A 10 -1.40 -2.81 -9.77
CA LYS A 10 -2.16 -2.89 -11.02
C LYS A 10 -3.28 -3.95 -11.02
N GLN A 11 -3.25 -4.89 -10.09
CA GLN A 11 -4.24 -5.96 -9.98
C GLN A 11 -5.46 -5.48 -9.19
N ASP A 12 -6.64 -5.51 -9.81
CA ASP A 12 -7.90 -5.04 -9.22
C ASP A 12 -8.18 -5.66 -7.86
N GLN A 13 -7.98 -6.99 -7.72
CA GLN A 13 -8.21 -7.69 -6.46
C GLN A 13 -7.33 -7.15 -5.31
N ARG A 14 -6.07 -6.80 -5.62
CA ARG A 14 -5.15 -6.26 -4.60
C ARG A 14 -5.42 -4.78 -4.35
N CYS A 15 -5.80 -4.04 -5.39
CA CYS A 15 -6.23 -2.66 -5.26
C CYS A 15 -7.45 -2.57 -4.32
N ALA A 16 -8.47 -3.41 -4.55
CA ALA A 16 -9.64 -3.53 -3.68
C ALA A 16 -9.26 -3.89 -2.24
N ALA A 17 -8.36 -4.87 -2.04
CA ALA A 17 -7.88 -5.24 -0.71
C ALA A 17 -7.15 -4.08 -0.01
N TRP A 18 -6.36 -3.29 -0.75
CA TRP A 18 -5.71 -2.09 -0.21
C TRP A 18 -6.76 -1.05 0.18
N ILE A 19 -7.72 -0.73 -0.69
CA ILE A 19 -8.80 0.23 -0.39
C ILE A 19 -9.56 -0.18 0.88
N GLN A 20 -9.91 -1.46 1.00
CA GLN A 20 -10.60 -1.98 2.18
C GLN A 20 -9.75 -1.88 3.46
N ASN A 21 -8.46 -2.20 3.39
CA ASN A 21 -7.57 -2.12 4.55
C ASN A 21 -7.21 -0.69 4.94
N VAL A 22 -7.16 0.22 3.96
CA VAL A 22 -6.83 1.60 4.23
C VAL A 22 -7.90 2.26 5.10
N ARG A 23 -9.16 1.76 5.03
CA ARG A 23 -10.35 2.21 5.79
C ARG A 23 -10.56 3.72 5.79
N ARG A 24 -9.91 4.42 4.86
CA ARG A 24 -9.93 5.87 4.76
C ARG A 24 -11.03 6.25 3.78
N ALA A 25 -12.10 6.83 4.30
CA ALA A 25 -13.27 7.22 3.53
C ALA A 25 -12.92 8.09 2.31
N ASP A 26 -11.84 8.90 2.42
CA ASP A 26 -11.32 9.74 1.32
C ASP A 26 -10.87 8.95 0.08
N LEU A 27 -10.55 7.67 0.22
CA LEU A 27 -10.13 6.78 -0.87
C LEU A 27 -11.28 5.92 -1.39
N LEU A 28 -12.35 5.77 -0.62
CA LEU A 28 -13.50 4.89 -0.91
C LEU A 28 -14.44 5.41 -2.01
N GLY A 29 -14.09 6.50 -2.69
CA GLY A 29 -14.84 7.04 -3.84
C GLY A 29 -13.97 7.67 -4.91
N ARG A 30 -12.64 7.46 -4.86
CA ARG A 30 -11.72 8.02 -5.86
C ARG A 30 -11.51 7.06 -7.02
N ASN A 31 -11.48 7.62 -8.22
CA ASN A 31 -11.21 6.87 -9.45
C ASN A 31 -9.73 6.43 -9.52
N SER A 32 -9.44 5.38 -10.29
CA SER A 32 -8.07 4.88 -10.51
C SER A 32 -7.08 5.95 -10.96
N SER A 33 -7.56 6.99 -11.66
CA SER A 33 -6.76 8.16 -12.06
C SER A 33 -6.24 8.99 -10.90
N ASP A 34 -6.94 9.03 -9.77
CA ASP A 34 -6.50 9.71 -8.55
C ASP A 34 -5.60 8.82 -7.70
N MET A 35 -5.83 7.50 -7.73
CA MET A 35 -5.03 6.52 -7.01
C MET A 35 -3.56 6.51 -7.45
N LYS A 36 -3.26 6.94 -8.69
CA LYS A 36 -1.87 7.07 -9.19
C LYS A 36 -1.03 8.07 -8.39
N TYR A 37 -1.67 9.09 -7.80
CA TYR A 37 -1.00 10.08 -6.96
C TYR A 37 -0.87 9.61 -5.51
N PHE A 38 -1.65 8.59 -5.13
CA PHE A 38 -1.62 8.04 -3.79
C PHE A 38 -0.48 7.03 -3.67
N LYS A 39 0.45 7.32 -2.75
CA LYS A 39 1.60 6.46 -2.45
C LYS A 39 1.64 6.17 -0.96
N PHE A 40 1.82 4.90 -0.62
CA PHE A 40 2.05 4.47 0.74
C PHE A 40 3.54 4.34 0.98
N ARG A 41 4.02 4.95 2.06
CA ARG A 41 5.36 4.71 2.59
C ARG A 41 5.48 3.29 3.12
N ALA A 42 6.69 2.74 3.11
CA ALA A 42 7.01 1.44 3.69
C ALA A 42 6.52 1.29 5.15
N ILE A 43 6.51 2.38 5.92
CA ILE A 43 6.03 2.39 7.32
C ILE A 43 4.56 1.99 7.47
N HIS A 44 3.76 2.08 6.40
CA HIS A 44 2.35 1.70 6.42
C HIS A 44 2.15 0.19 6.21
N PHE A 45 3.23 -0.56 6.00
CA PHE A 45 3.24 -2.01 5.82
C PHE A 45 4.03 -2.68 6.93
N GLU A 46 3.53 -3.84 7.36
CA GLU A 46 4.25 -4.71 8.28
C GLU A 46 5.54 -5.26 7.66
N ASN A 47 6.56 -5.47 8.49
CA ASN A 47 7.83 -6.04 8.06
C ASN A 47 7.66 -7.40 7.36
N THR A 48 6.70 -8.20 7.83
CA THR A 48 6.34 -9.52 7.26
C THR A 48 5.74 -9.45 5.86
N GLN A 49 5.32 -8.27 5.41
CA GLN A 49 4.73 -8.06 4.09
C GLN A 49 5.73 -7.65 3.02
N PHE A 50 6.99 -7.43 3.38
CA PHE A 50 8.07 -7.23 2.42
C PHE A 50 8.67 -8.56 2.00
N LYS A 51 9.09 -8.65 0.73
CA LYS A 51 9.83 -9.82 0.23
C LYS A 51 11.24 -9.84 0.83
N ASN A 52 11.84 -8.66 0.95
CA ASN A 52 13.14 -8.43 1.53
C ASN A 52 13.00 -7.51 2.75
N LEU A 53 13.19 -8.06 3.95
CA LEU A 53 13.14 -7.32 5.21
C LEU A 53 14.19 -6.22 5.30
N ASN A 54 15.39 -6.46 4.76
CA ASN A 54 16.51 -5.53 4.81
C ASN A 54 16.33 -4.33 3.86
N GLU A 55 15.78 -4.56 2.67
CA GLU A 55 15.65 -3.50 1.66
C GLU A 55 14.30 -2.79 1.70
N ARG A 56 13.23 -3.45 2.17
CA ARG A 56 11.85 -2.94 2.18
C ARG A 56 11.47 -2.23 0.88
N ASN A 57 11.92 -2.78 -0.25
CA ASN A 57 11.76 -2.21 -1.59
C ASN A 57 10.68 -2.93 -2.41
N SER A 58 10.25 -4.12 -1.97
CA SER A 58 9.26 -4.92 -2.68
C SER A 58 8.28 -5.59 -1.71
N LEU A 59 7.00 -5.55 -2.08
CA LEU A 59 5.89 -6.10 -1.29
C LEU A 59 5.45 -7.47 -1.81
N ASN A 60 4.94 -8.29 -0.91
CA ASN A 60 4.45 -9.63 -1.18
C ASN A 60 3.10 -9.59 -1.93
N LEU A 61 2.81 -10.66 -2.71
CA LEU A 61 1.46 -11.25 -2.91
C LEU A 61 0.33 -10.62 -2.08
N LYS A 62 0.43 -10.88 -0.78
CA LYS A 62 -0.63 -10.64 0.20
C LYS A 62 -0.43 -9.35 0.99
N ALA A 63 0.52 -8.50 0.58
CA ALA A 63 0.78 -7.25 1.26
C ALA A 63 -0.41 -6.30 1.10
N VAL A 64 -0.82 -5.71 2.21
CA VAL A 64 -1.90 -4.74 2.33
C VAL A 64 -1.50 -3.71 3.40
N PRO A 65 -1.70 -2.41 3.17
CA PRO A 65 -1.27 -1.41 4.13
C PRO A 65 -2.17 -1.47 5.37
N THR A 66 -1.65 -2.05 6.45
CA THR A 66 -2.35 -2.23 7.73
C THR A 66 -2.07 -1.10 8.72
N LEU A 67 -0.98 -0.37 8.54
CA LEU A 67 -0.47 0.65 9.48
C LEU A 67 -0.78 2.07 8.99
N ILE A 68 -2.06 2.38 8.79
CA ILE A 68 -2.49 3.69 8.24
C ILE A 68 -2.48 4.81 9.27
N ASN A 69 -2.57 4.47 10.56
CA ASN A 69 -2.86 5.41 11.64
C ASN A 69 -1.61 5.92 12.38
N ILE A 70 -0.44 5.89 11.74
CA ILE A 70 0.87 6.22 12.33
C ILE A 70 1.54 7.37 11.57
#